data_AF-A0A933IMJ3-F1
#
_entry.id   AF-A0A933IMJ3-F1
#
_cell.length_a   1.000
_cell.length_b   1.000
_cell.length_c   1.000
_cell.angle_alpha   90.00
_cell.angle_beta   90.00
_cell.angle_gamma   90.00
#
_symmetry.space_group_name_H-M   'P 1'
#
loop_
_entity.id
_entity.type
_entity.pdbx_description
1 polymer ?
#
loop_
_entity_poly.entity_id
_entity_poly.type
_entity_poly.pdbx_seq_one_letter_code
_entity_poly.pdbx_strand_id
1 'polypeptide(L)'
;MQRNSVFFWGLLTLLTLVFVCRQPGALAETKDKGMRAAESQAFAVPQEQKQAWEDIQSFLQKDYNVCLEHCGSDASCEEKCEKAFNYRKEIEYNKLMRNSPANN
;
A
#
# COMPACT_ATOMS: atom_id res chain seq x y z
N MET A 1 -23.67 -57.64 12.23
CA MET A 1 -23.81 -56.62 11.16
C MET A 1 -23.00 -55.40 11.56
N GLN A 2 -21.72 -55.36 11.16
CA GLN A 2 -20.89 -54.17 11.24
C GLN A 2 -20.93 -53.47 9.88
N ARG A 3 -21.46 -52.25 9.85
CA ARG A 3 -21.28 -51.26 8.78
C ARG A 3 -21.85 -49.95 9.34
N ASN A 4 -21.20 -48.83 9.03
CA ASN A 4 -21.59 -47.45 9.35
C ASN A 4 -20.92 -46.85 10.60
N SER A 5 -19.61 -46.59 10.53
CA SER A 5 -18.97 -45.60 11.42
C SER A 5 -17.97 -44.69 10.69
N VAL A 6 -17.49 -45.10 9.51
CA VAL A 6 -16.37 -44.41 8.84
C VAL A 6 -16.79 -43.20 7.97
N PHE A 7 -18.07 -43.11 7.58
CA PHE A 7 -18.53 -42.01 6.70
C PHE A 7 -18.90 -40.72 7.45
N PHE A 8 -19.08 -40.77 8.77
CA PHE A 8 -19.56 -39.62 9.54
C PHE A 8 -18.45 -38.62 9.90
N TRP A 9 -17.20 -39.07 10.00
CA TRP A 9 -16.07 -38.22 10.38
C TRP A 9 -15.45 -37.44 9.21
N GLY A 10 -15.54 -37.95 7.98
CA GLY A 10 -14.98 -37.28 6.80
C GLY A 10 -15.82 -36.11 6.27
N LEU A 11 -17.13 -36.11 6.50
CA LEU A 11 -18.01 -35.02 6.07
C LEU A 11 -17.97 -33.83 7.05
N LEU A 12 -17.74 -34.10 8.34
CA LEU A 12 -17.70 -33.09 9.39
C LEU A 12 -16.41 -32.24 9.34
N THR A 13 -15.30 -32.83 8.90
CA THR A 13 -14.01 -32.12 8.73
C THR A 13 -13.97 -31.25 7.47
N LEU A 14 -14.77 -31.54 6.45
CA LEU A 14 -14.84 -30.72 5.23
C LEU A 14 -15.68 -29.43 5.46
N LEU A 15 -16.67 -29.47 6.35
CA LEU A 15 -17.53 -28.33 6.68
C LEU A 15 -16.82 -27.26 7.55
N THR A 16 -15.81 -27.63 8.34
CA THR A 16 -15.06 -26.66 9.16
C THR A 16 -14.03 -25.86 8.37
N LEU A 17 -13.48 -26.39 7.27
CA LEU A 17 -12.54 -25.68 6.40
C LEU A 17 -13.18 -24.52 5.62
N VAL A 18 -14.48 -24.60 5.31
CA VAL A 18 -15.21 -23.52 4.61
C VAL A 18 -15.52 -22.33 5.54
N PHE A 19 -15.51 -22.54 6.86
CA PHE A 19 -15.88 -21.49 7.83
C PHE A 19 -14.74 -20.52 8.18
N VAL A 20 -13.49 -20.81 7.78
CA VAL A 20 -12.32 -19.98 8.10
C VAL A 20 -12.17 -18.75 7.17
N CYS A 21 -12.83 -18.73 6.00
CA CYS A 21 -12.76 -17.57 5.08
C CYS A 21 -13.89 -16.53 5.26
N ARG A 22 -14.77 -16.66 6.26
CA ARG A 22 -15.86 -15.70 6.49
C ARG A 22 -15.56 -14.79 7.68
N GLN A 23 -14.56 -13.93 7.53
CA GLN A 23 -14.48 -12.71 8.34
C GLN A 23 -15.30 -11.59 7.68
N PRO A 24 -16.46 -11.19 8.23
CA PRO A 24 -16.99 -9.86 7.97
C PRO A 24 -16.15 -8.86 8.75
N GLY A 25 -15.05 -8.41 8.14
CA GLY A 25 -14.30 -7.25 8.59
C GLY A 25 -15.07 -5.97 8.29
N ALA A 26 -16.16 -5.72 9.00
CA ALA A 26 -16.80 -4.40 9.02
C ALA A 26 -16.03 -3.51 9.99
N LEU A 27 -14.87 -3.01 9.55
CA LEU A 27 -14.16 -1.94 10.23
C LEU A 27 -14.57 -0.61 9.56
N ALA A 28 -15.75 -0.13 9.93
CA ALA A 28 -16.21 1.20 9.57
C ALA A 28 -15.90 2.15 10.74
N GLU A 29 -14.68 2.69 10.77
CA GLU A 29 -14.43 4.00 11.37
C GLU A 29 -13.09 4.52 10.89
N THR A 30 -13.10 5.68 10.24
CA THR A 30 -12.16 6.77 10.55
C THR A 30 -12.52 8.01 9.72
N LYS A 31 -13.30 8.88 10.37
CA LYS A 31 -12.96 10.30 10.57
C LYS A 31 -12.06 10.92 9.49
N ASP A 32 -12.73 11.54 8.52
CA ASP A 32 -12.16 12.44 7.53
C ASP A 32 -11.36 13.55 8.25
N LYS A 33 -10.03 13.44 8.22
CA LYS A 33 -9.11 14.49 8.66
C LYS A 33 -8.23 14.87 7.48
N GLY A 34 -8.57 16.03 6.91
CA GLY A 34 -7.62 16.95 6.31
C GLY A 34 -6.99 16.44 5.02
N MET A 35 -7.64 16.74 3.90
CA MET A 35 -6.95 16.89 2.62
C MET A 35 -5.91 18.01 2.77
N ARG A 36 -4.69 17.65 3.20
CA ARG A 36 -3.53 18.51 2.99
C ARG A 36 -3.26 18.43 1.49
N ALA A 37 -3.71 19.47 0.80
CA ALA A 37 -3.45 19.66 -0.62
C ALA A 37 -1.95 19.44 -0.86
N ALA A 38 -1.64 18.59 -1.83
CA ALA A 38 -0.29 18.32 -2.29
C ALA A 38 0.23 19.59 -2.97
N GLU A 39 0.68 20.55 -2.17
CA GLU A 39 1.51 21.64 -2.65
C GLU A 39 2.81 21.00 -3.15
N SER A 40 3.18 21.30 -4.40
CA SER A 40 4.40 20.80 -5.02
C SER A 40 5.61 21.38 -4.27
N GLN A 41 5.99 20.73 -3.17
CA GLN A 41 7.17 21.12 -2.42
C GLN A 41 8.39 20.89 -3.30
N ALA A 42 9.13 21.97 -3.57
CA ALA A 42 10.41 21.88 -4.25
C ALA A 42 11.40 21.20 -3.29
N PHE A 43 11.67 19.91 -3.54
CA PHE A 43 12.60 19.11 -2.74
C PHE A 43 14.04 19.57 -3.02
N ALA A 44 14.67 20.23 -2.05
CA ALA A 44 16.05 20.69 -2.14
C ALA A 44 16.99 19.59 -1.63
N VAL A 45 17.66 18.88 -2.53
CA VAL A 45 18.54 17.75 -2.20
C VAL A 45 20.02 18.13 -2.34
N PRO A 46 20.86 17.94 -1.30
CA PRO A 46 22.30 18.15 -1.39
C PRO A 46 22.96 17.26 -2.46
N GLN A 47 24.06 17.74 -3.05
CA GLN A 47 24.75 17.07 -4.17
C GLN A 47 25.13 15.60 -3.84
N GLU A 48 25.55 15.34 -2.60
CA GLU A 48 25.95 14.00 -2.12
C GLU A 48 24.81 12.98 -2.14
N GLN A 49 23.57 13.44 -2.01
CA GLN A 49 22.37 12.59 -1.96
C GLN A 49 21.59 12.59 -3.27
N LYS A 50 22.06 13.34 -4.28
CA LYS A 50 21.33 13.55 -5.53
C LYS A 50 21.05 12.24 -6.26
N GLN A 51 22.04 11.36 -6.39
CA GLN A 51 21.85 10.06 -7.04
C GLN A 51 20.82 9.20 -6.31
N ALA A 52 20.92 9.11 -4.99
CA ALA A 52 19.97 8.35 -4.17
C ALA A 52 18.54 8.90 -4.31
N TRP A 53 18.40 10.23 -4.42
CA TRP A 53 17.10 10.85 -4.67
C TRP A 53 16.54 10.54 -6.06
N GLU A 54 17.36 10.60 -7.10
CA GLU A 54 16.97 10.24 -8.47
C GLU A 54 16.52 8.77 -8.55
N ASP A 55 17.21 7.87 -7.87
CA ASP A 55 16.85 6.44 -7.80
C ASP A 55 15.50 6.24 -7.10
N ILE A 56 15.27 6.92 -5.98
CA ILE A 56 13.98 6.93 -5.25
C ILE A 56 12.86 7.45 -6.16
N GLN A 57 13.08 8.59 -6.83
CA GLN A 57 12.08 9.17 -7.73
C GLN A 57 11.74 8.24 -8.89
N SER A 58 12.75 7.61 -9.49
CA SER A 58 12.57 6.63 -10.57
C SER A 58 11.75 5.42 -10.11
N PHE A 59 12.03 4.89 -8.93
CA PHE A 59 11.25 3.80 -8.34
C PHE A 59 9.79 4.20 -8.08
N LEU A 60 9.57 5.32 -7.40
CA LEU A 60 8.22 5.81 -7.10
C LEU A 60 7.41 6.11 -8.36
N GLN A 61 8.05 6.61 -9.43
CA GLN A 61 7.39 6.87 -10.71
C GLN A 61 6.92 5.56 -11.37
N LYS A 62 7.72 4.50 -11.30
CA LYS A 62 7.30 3.17 -11.82
C LYS A 62 6.10 2.63 -11.05
N ASP A 63 6.13 2.69 -9.72
CA ASP A 63 5.02 2.29 -8.87
C ASP A 63 3.74 3.08 -9.19
N TYR A 64 3.87 4.39 -9.40
CA TYR A 64 2.75 5.25 -9.79
C TYR A 64 2.18 4.85 -11.15
N ASN A 65 3.03 4.61 -12.16
CA ASN A 65 2.57 4.19 -13.48
C ASN A 65 1.82 2.85 -13.43
N VAL A 66 2.32 1.87 -12.66
CA VAL A 66 1.62 0.59 -12.45
C VAL A 66 0.26 0.80 -11.78
N CYS A 67 0.18 1.73 -10.81
CA CYS A 67 -1.09 2.10 -10.20
C CYS A 67 -2.09 2.65 -11.23
N LEU A 68 -1.64 3.55 -12.12
CA LEU A 68 -2.47 4.10 -13.19
C LEU A 68 -2.94 3.01 -14.17
N GLU A 69 -2.07 2.09 -14.56
CA GLU A 69 -2.41 0.96 -15.43
C GLU A 69 -3.53 0.10 -14.82
N HIS A 70 -3.50 -0.14 -13.50
CA HIS A 70 -4.55 -0.85 -12.79
C HIS A 70 -5.86 -0.06 -12.63
N CYS A 71 -5.80 1.28 -12.65
CA CYS A 71 -6.99 2.12 -12.56
C CYS A 71 -7.83 2.15 -13.84
N GLY A 72 -7.24 1.86 -15.00
CA GLY A 72 -7.97 1.80 -16.27
C GLY A 72 -8.74 3.09 -16.60
N SER A 73 -8.16 4.25 -16.31
CA SER A 73 -8.75 5.59 -16.52
C SER A 73 -9.91 5.98 -15.58
N ASP A 74 -10.10 5.28 -14.47
CA ASP A 74 -10.99 5.74 -13.41
C ASP A 74 -10.37 6.93 -12.65
N ALA A 75 -10.91 8.14 -12.86
CA ALA A 75 -10.38 9.37 -12.27
C ALA A 75 -10.29 9.32 -10.72
N SER A 76 -11.25 8.66 -10.06
CA SER A 76 -11.26 8.55 -8.58
C SER A 76 -10.15 7.63 -8.06
N CYS A 77 -9.76 6.63 -8.85
CA CYS A 77 -8.64 5.74 -8.61
C CYS A 77 -7.31 6.44 -8.89
N GLU A 78 -7.20 7.15 -10.02
CA GLU A 78 -5.99 7.89 -10.37
C GLU A 78 -5.65 8.97 -9.33
N GLU A 79 -6.65 9.68 -8.80
CA GLU A 79 -6.46 10.63 -7.71
C GLU A 79 -5.88 9.96 -6.44
N LYS A 80 -6.29 8.72 -6.14
CA LYS A 80 -5.72 7.95 -5.02
C LYS A 80 -4.27 7.55 -5.31
N CYS A 81 -3.95 7.15 -6.54
CA CYS A 81 -2.58 6.88 -6.95
C CYS A 81 -1.69 8.11 -6.79
N GLU A 82 -2.17 9.28 -7.21
CA GLU A 82 -1.43 10.55 -7.09
C GLU A 82 -1.18 10.92 -5.63
N LYS A 83 -2.22 10.84 -4.78
CA LYS A 83 -2.09 11.07 -3.34
C LYS A 83 -1.07 10.13 -2.70
N ALA A 84 -1.13 8.84 -3.04
CA ALA A 84 -0.20 7.84 -2.53
C ALA A 84 1.25 8.11 -3.00
N PHE A 85 1.43 8.46 -4.27
CA PHE A 85 2.74 8.82 -4.84
C PHE A 85 3.35 10.03 -4.12
N ASN A 86 2.59 11.11 -3.98
CA ASN A 86 3.06 12.34 -3.32
C ASN A 86 3.40 12.10 -1.84
N TYR A 87 2.55 11.35 -1.12
CA TYR A 87 2.81 10.98 0.26
C TYR A 87 4.10 10.15 0.42
N ARG A 88 4.30 9.14 -0.45
CA ARG A 88 5.53 8.34 -0.42
C ARG A 88 6.76 9.17 -0.75
N LYS A 89 6.67 10.07 -1.74
CA LYS A 89 7.75 10.98 -2.13
C LYS A 89 8.20 11.86 -0.96
N GLU A 90 7.26 12.42 -0.20
CA GLU A 90 7.56 13.21 1.01
C GLU A 90 8.25 12.36 2.09
N ILE A 91 7.76 11.15 2.34
CA ILE A 91 8.38 10.23 3.32
C ILE A 91 9.82 9.90 2.93
N GLU A 92 10.05 9.51 1.68
CA GLU A 92 11.39 9.11 1.22
C GLU A 92 12.36 10.28 1.22
N TYR A 93 11.90 11.48 0.86
CA TYR A 93 12.71 12.69 1.01
C TYR A 93 13.15 12.91 2.46
N ASN A 94 12.20 12.86 3.40
CA ASN A 94 12.50 13.06 4.81
C ASN A 94 13.45 11.98 5.37
N LYS A 95 13.30 10.73 4.93
CA LYS A 95 14.21 9.63 5.27
C LYS A 95 15.62 9.88 4.73
N LEU A 96 15.72 10.29 3.45
CA LEU A 96 16.98 10.57 2.80
C LEU A 96 17.73 11.68 3.56
N MET A 97 17.05 12.80 3.81
CA MET A 97 17.64 13.94 4.52
C MET A 97 18.10 13.57 5.94
N ARG A 98 17.30 12.81 6.71
CA ARG A 98 17.72 12.37 8.05
C ARG A 98 18.97 11.50 8.05
N ASN A 99 19.17 10.70 7.00
CA ASN A 99 20.31 9.79 6.88
C ASN A 99 21.51 10.44 6.19
N SER A 100 21.45 11.73 5.87
CA SER A 100 22.53 12.48 5.25
C SER A 100 23.77 12.53 6.16
N PRO A 101 24.99 12.40 5.60
CA PRO A 101 26.23 12.62 6.35
C PRO A 101 26.36 14.06 6.85
N ALA A 102 25.63 15.03 6.28
CA ALA A 102 25.61 16.41 6.79
C ALA A 102 24.84 16.56 8.13
N ASN A 103 24.09 15.54 8.55
CA ASN A 103 23.25 15.54 9.75
C ASN A 103 23.76 14.59 10.86
N ASN A 104 24.93 13.94 10.68
CA ASN A 104 25.58 13.07 11.67
C ASN A 104 27.01 13.54 11.94
#